data_AF-G0NJ99-F1
#
_entry.id   AF-G0NJ99-F1
#
_cell.length_a   1.000
_cell.length_b   1.000
_cell.length_c   1.000
_cell.angle_alpha   90.00
_cell.angle_beta   90.00
_cell.angle_gamma   90.00
#
_symmetry.space_group_name_H-M   'P 1'
#
loop_
_entity.id
_entity.type
_entity.pdbx_description
1 polymer ?
#
loop_
_entity_poly.entity_id
_entity_poly.type
_entity_poly.pdbx_seq_one_letter_code
_entity_poly.pdbx_strand_id
1 'polypeptide(L)'
;MTTTKSNLTEFEQKLVDKAVEAMQKAYCKYSNFKVGAALVCDDGEIIIGATELEAPCSPCGICRQYLIEHGDYKVILGSSTSDQIIETSTYELLPYAFTPKSLDDHEKETEERNHHSEHKH
;
A
#
# COMPACT_ATOMS: atom_id res chain seq x y z
N MET A 1 -1.07 4.83 12.62
CA MET A 1 -0.95 4.72 14.11
C MET A 1 -0.54 3.31 14.48
N THR A 2 0.30 3.13 15.52
CA THR A 2 0.69 1.78 15.99
C THR A 2 -0.37 1.24 16.95
N THR A 3 -0.89 0.05 16.69
CA THR A 3 -1.88 -0.66 17.51
C THR A 3 -1.45 -2.11 17.74
N THR A 4 -2.29 -2.88 18.42
CA THR A 4 -2.10 -4.33 18.62
C THR A 4 -3.09 -5.13 17.80
N LYS A 5 -2.71 -6.36 17.41
CA LYS A 5 -3.58 -7.29 16.66
C LYS A 5 -4.95 -7.50 17.32
N SER A 6 -5.02 -7.47 18.65
CA SER A 6 -6.24 -7.60 19.44
C SER A 6 -7.26 -6.47 19.24
N ASN A 7 -6.83 -5.31 18.73
CA ASN A 7 -7.71 -4.16 18.48
C ASN A 7 -8.30 -4.15 17.06
N LEU A 8 -7.87 -5.08 16.19
CA LEU A 8 -8.41 -5.23 14.85
C LEU A 8 -9.74 -5.97 14.87
N THR A 9 -10.59 -5.73 13.88
CA THR A 9 -11.83 -6.50 13.67
C THR A 9 -11.51 -7.97 13.40
N GLU A 10 -12.47 -8.87 13.64
CA GLU A 10 -12.29 -10.30 13.36
C GLU A 10 -11.93 -10.57 11.89
N PHE A 11 -12.46 -9.75 10.98
CA PHE A 11 -12.16 -9.82 9.55
C PHE A 11 -10.71 -9.45 9.25
N GLU A 12 -10.22 -8.35 9.80
CA GLU A 12 -8.83 -7.90 9.66
C GLU A 12 -7.84 -8.90 10.26
N GLN A 13 -8.17 -9.46 11.43
CA GLN A 13 -7.33 -10.50 12.05
C GLN A 13 -7.18 -11.73 11.13
N LYS A 14 -8.28 -12.20 10.51
CA LYS A 14 -8.25 -13.29 9.53
C LYS A 14 -7.38 -12.95 8.32
N LEU A 15 -7.36 -11.71 7.87
CA LEU A 15 -6.51 -11.27 6.76
C LEU A 15 -5.03 -11.22 7.17
N VAL A 16 -4.71 -10.80 8.40
CA VAL A 16 -3.34 -10.88 8.96
C VAL A 16 -2.89 -12.33 8.98
N ASP A 17 -3.74 -13.26 9.43
CA ASP A 17 -3.42 -14.68 9.44
C ASP A 17 -3.15 -15.21 8.03
N LYS A 18 -3.97 -14.84 7.04
CA LYS A 18 -3.72 -15.19 5.62
C LYS A 18 -2.41 -14.62 5.09
N ALA A 19 -2.05 -13.38 5.45
CA ALA A 19 -0.78 -12.80 5.07
C ALA A 19 0.41 -13.57 5.69
N VAL A 20 0.29 -13.98 6.96
CA VAL A 20 1.28 -14.83 7.64
C VAL A 20 1.37 -16.22 6.99
N GLU A 21 0.26 -16.84 6.62
CA GLU A 21 0.26 -18.12 5.88
C GLU A 21 0.94 -18.00 4.51
N ALA A 22 0.71 -16.90 3.79
CA ALA A 22 1.39 -16.62 2.53
C ALA A 22 2.90 -16.42 2.73
N MET A 23 3.28 -15.71 3.80
CA MET A 23 4.68 -15.49 4.20
C MET A 23 5.40 -16.82 4.45
N GLN A 24 4.77 -17.79 5.10
CA GLN A 24 5.37 -19.10 5.38
C GLN A 24 5.71 -19.89 4.10
N LYS A 25 4.98 -19.65 3.02
CA LYS A 25 5.18 -20.26 1.69
C LYS A 25 6.15 -19.47 0.81
N ALA A 26 6.68 -18.34 1.28
CA ALA A 26 7.57 -17.48 0.50
C ALA A 26 8.87 -18.21 0.12
N TYR A 27 9.23 -18.15 -1.16
CA TYR A 27 10.51 -18.63 -1.66
C TYR A 27 11.55 -17.51 -1.64
N CYS A 28 12.44 -17.52 -0.66
CA CYS A 28 13.40 -16.45 -0.40
C CYS A 28 14.83 -16.96 -0.16
N LYS A 29 15.34 -17.84 -1.04
CA LYS A 29 16.63 -18.55 -0.87
C LYS A 29 17.84 -17.63 -0.60
N TYR A 30 17.83 -16.41 -1.14
CA TYR A 30 18.97 -15.49 -1.07
C TYR A 30 18.93 -14.61 0.18
N SER A 31 17.80 -13.93 0.42
CA SER A 31 17.66 -13.02 1.56
C SER A 31 17.40 -13.76 2.87
N ASN A 32 16.78 -14.94 2.79
CA ASN A 32 16.16 -15.63 3.92
C ASN A 32 15.17 -14.74 4.69
N PHE A 33 14.63 -13.71 4.03
CA PHE A 33 13.68 -12.75 4.59
C PHE A 33 12.31 -12.99 3.98
N LYS A 34 11.36 -13.46 4.80
CA LYS A 34 10.01 -13.80 4.37
C LYS A 34 9.06 -12.62 4.55
N VAL A 35 8.31 -12.36 3.50
CA VAL A 35 7.22 -11.37 3.47
C VAL A 35 6.00 -12.04 2.89
N GLY A 36 4.83 -11.79 3.46
CA GLY A 36 3.54 -12.19 2.92
C GLY A 36 2.61 -11.00 2.84
N ALA A 37 1.67 -11.06 1.90
CA ALA A 37 0.63 -10.06 1.78
C ALA A 37 -0.73 -10.73 1.47
N ALA A 38 -1.80 -10.10 1.94
CA ALA A 38 -3.18 -10.45 1.62
C ALA A 38 -3.91 -9.16 1.21
N LEU A 39 -4.72 -9.23 0.16
CA LEU A 39 -5.49 -8.10 -0.34
C LEU A 39 -6.97 -8.47 -0.39
N VAL A 40 -7.83 -7.51 -0.09
CA VAL A 40 -9.28 -7.55 -0.31
C VAL A 40 -9.67 -6.32 -1.11
N CYS A 41 -10.55 -6.47 -2.10
CA CYS A 41 -10.89 -5.44 -3.09
C CYS A 41 -12.38 -5.39 -3.45
N ASP A 42 -12.85 -4.13 -3.64
CA ASP A 42 -14.06 -3.52 -4.25
C ASP A 42 -15.14 -2.94 -3.29
N ASP A 43 -15.10 -3.31 -2.01
CA ASP A 43 -16.30 -3.82 -1.33
C ASP A 43 -16.01 -4.22 0.14
N GLY A 44 -14.82 -3.86 0.63
CA GLY A 44 -14.22 -4.41 1.86
C GLY A 44 -12.70 -4.22 1.92
N GLU A 45 -12.21 -3.13 1.31
CA GLU A 45 -10.83 -2.96 0.87
C GLU A 45 -9.78 -2.80 1.97
N ILE A 46 -8.92 -3.80 2.09
CA ILE A 46 -7.83 -3.85 3.07
C ILE A 46 -6.63 -4.55 2.45
N ILE A 47 -5.47 -3.91 2.49
CA ILE A 47 -4.18 -4.50 2.15
C ILE A 47 -3.44 -4.84 3.43
N ILE A 48 -3.04 -6.09 3.59
CA ILE A 48 -2.31 -6.56 4.75
C ILE A 48 -0.94 -7.08 4.36
N GLY A 49 0.11 -6.59 5.02
CA GLY A 49 1.47 -7.11 4.92
C GLY A 49 1.91 -7.78 6.22
N ALA A 50 2.64 -8.89 6.13
CA ALA A 50 3.21 -9.59 7.28
C ALA A 50 4.70 -9.89 7.05
N THR A 51 5.51 -9.74 8.11
CA THR A 51 6.93 -10.09 8.12
C THR A 51 7.31 -10.89 9.36
N GLU A 52 8.49 -11.52 9.34
CA GLU A 52 9.02 -12.26 10.49
C GLU A 52 9.81 -11.40 11.50
N LEU A 53 9.89 -10.08 11.29
CA LEU A 53 10.52 -9.13 12.22
C LEU A 53 9.59 -8.78 13.36
N GLU A 54 10.12 -8.45 14.54
CA GLU A 54 9.29 -7.96 15.66
C GLU A 54 8.50 -6.70 15.30
N ALA A 55 9.08 -5.80 14.51
CA ALA A 55 8.40 -4.60 14.03
C ALA A 55 7.77 -4.84 12.63
N PRO A 56 6.54 -4.35 12.38
CA PRO A 56 5.94 -4.42 11.04
C PRO A 56 6.81 -3.71 10.00
N CYS A 57 6.87 -4.28 8.79
CA CYS A 57 7.65 -3.70 7.69
C CYS A 57 6.74 -2.99 6.69
N SER A 58 7.17 -1.81 6.24
CA SER A 58 6.47 -1.05 5.21
C SER A 58 6.74 -1.62 3.81
N PRO A 59 5.74 -1.63 2.90
CA PRO A 59 5.96 -2.03 1.51
C PRO A 59 7.04 -1.16 0.85
N CYS A 60 7.81 -1.76 -0.05
CA CYS A 60 8.82 -1.04 -0.82
C CYS A 60 8.19 -0.07 -1.83
N GLY A 61 8.98 0.85 -2.38
CA GLY A 61 8.48 1.94 -3.24
C GLY A 61 7.68 1.45 -4.46
N ILE A 62 8.10 0.37 -5.12
CA ILE A 62 7.37 -0.19 -6.26
C ILE A 62 6.00 -0.75 -5.85
N CYS A 63 5.91 -1.41 -4.70
CA CYS A 63 4.62 -1.88 -4.17
C CYS A 63 3.71 -0.71 -3.84
N ARG A 64 4.24 0.32 -3.17
CA ARG A 64 3.45 1.53 -2.86
C ARG A 64 2.90 2.18 -4.13
N GLN A 65 3.74 2.33 -5.15
CA GLN A 65 3.36 2.91 -6.43
C GLN A 65 2.29 2.09 -7.16
N TYR A 66 2.44 0.76 -7.18
CA TYR A 66 1.44 -0.13 -7.77
C TYR A 66 0.09 -0.03 -7.04
N LEU A 67 0.11 -0.01 -5.71
CA LEU A 67 -1.12 0.05 -4.92
C LEU A 67 -1.86 1.39 -5.12
N ILE A 68 -1.16 2.53 -5.03
CA ILE A 68 -1.80 3.85 -5.13
C ILE A 68 -2.32 4.17 -6.54
N GLU A 69 -1.83 3.50 -7.58
CA GLU A 69 -2.34 3.64 -8.94
C GLU A 69 -3.80 3.18 -9.06
N HIS A 70 -4.24 2.28 -8.18
CA HIS A 70 -5.59 1.69 -8.21
C HIS A 70 -6.57 2.34 -7.23
N GLY A 71 -6.09 3.13 -6.26
CA GLY A 71 -6.93 3.83 -5.29
C GLY A 71 -6.21 4.19 -4.01
N ASP A 72 -6.92 4.88 -3.10
CA ASP A 72 -6.44 5.04 -1.72
C ASP A 72 -7.06 3.97 -0.81
N TYR A 73 -6.26 2.98 -0.44
CA TYR A 73 -6.66 1.83 0.36
C TYR A 73 -6.18 1.93 1.80
N LYS A 74 -6.96 1.37 2.73
CA LYS A 74 -6.47 1.07 4.09
C LYS A 74 -5.39 0.00 4.02
N VAL A 75 -4.25 0.27 4.67
CA VAL A 75 -3.12 -0.65 4.76
C VAL A 75 -2.87 -1.01 6.23
N ILE A 76 -2.80 -2.31 6.50
CA ILE A 76 -2.47 -2.88 7.81
C ILE A 76 -1.15 -3.62 7.69
N LEU A 77 -0.14 -3.18 8.42
CA LEU A 77 1.17 -3.84 8.46
C LEU A 77 1.28 -4.58 9.77
N GLY A 78 1.52 -5.88 9.72
CA GLY A 78 1.69 -6.72 10.90
C GLY A 78 3.01 -7.47 10.93
N SER A 79 3.26 -8.08 12.08
CA SER A 79 4.35 -9.00 12.33
C SER A 79 3.79 -10.40 12.60
N SER A 80 4.53 -11.44 12.22
CA SER A 80 4.24 -12.82 12.62
C SER A 80 4.88 -13.20 13.96
N THR A 81 5.79 -12.37 14.48
CA THR A 81 6.56 -12.64 15.71
C THR A 81 6.18 -11.70 16.86
N SER A 82 5.32 -10.72 16.62
CA SER A 82 4.75 -9.84 17.63
C SER A 82 3.30 -9.47 17.31
N ASP A 83 2.59 -8.92 18.30
CA ASP A 83 1.24 -8.38 18.11
C ASP A 83 1.24 -6.94 17.57
N GLN A 84 2.40 -6.38 17.21
CA GLN A 84 2.48 -5.01 16.71
C GLN A 84 1.81 -4.90 15.34
N ILE A 85 0.96 -3.89 15.20
CA ILE A 85 0.29 -3.53 13.95
C ILE A 85 0.50 -2.05 13.67
N ILE A 86 0.70 -1.69 12.42
CA ILE A 86 0.65 -0.31 11.94
C ILE A 86 -0.52 -0.18 10.96
N GLU A 87 -1.49 0.66 11.30
CA GLU A 87 -2.57 1.05 10.40
C GLU A 87 -2.21 2.37 9.70
N THR A 88 -2.39 2.42 8.38
CA THR A 88 -2.10 3.57 7.51
C THR A 88 -2.93 3.48 6.22
N SER A 89 -2.68 4.34 5.23
CA SER A 89 -3.25 4.22 3.88
C SER A 89 -2.17 4.24 2.81
N THR A 90 -2.51 3.86 1.58
CA THR A 90 -1.60 4.01 0.44
C THR A 90 -1.15 5.46 0.23
N TYR A 91 -2.05 6.44 0.43
CA TYR A 91 -1.72 7.86 0.33
C TYR A 91 -0.75 8.32 1.43
N GLU A 92 -0.94 7.87 2.67
CA GLU A 92 0.02 8.15 3.76
C GLU A 92 1.39 7.51 3.49
N LEU A 93 1.41 6.33 2.85
CA LEU A 93 2.64 5.63 2.50
C LEU A 93 3.38 6.27 1.31
N LEU A 94 2.67 6.91 0.39
CA LEU A 94 3.27 7.57 -0.78
C LEU A 94 2.53 8.90 -1.08
N PRO A 95 2.80 9.96 -0.29
CA PRO A 95 2.18 11.25 -0.52
C PRO A 95 2.67 11.85 -1.85
N TYR A 96 1.78 12.59 -2.51
CA TYR A 96 2.04 13.21 -3.83
C TYR A 96 2.44 12.20 -4.91
N ALA A 97 1.92 10.97 -4.83
CA ALA A 97 2.19 9.94 -5.82
C ALA A 97 1.82 10.39 -7.23
N PHE A 98 2.64 9.96 -8.18
CA PHE A 98 2.29 10.02 -9.59
C PHE A 98 1.16 9.02 -9.85
N THR A 99 0.04 9.49 -10.39
CA THR A 99 -1.17 8.69 -10.68
C THR A 99 -1.69 9.03 -12.07
N PRO A 100 -2.68 8.31 -12.63
CA PRO A 100 -3.26 8.68 -13.93
C PRO A 100 -3.74 10.13 -14.00
N LYS A 101 -4.23 10.68 -12.88
CA LYS A 101 -4.57 12.11 -12.76
C LYS A 101 -3.40 13.05 -13.07
N SER A 102 -2.18 12.66 -12.73
CA SER A 102 -0.98 13.46 -13.04
C SER A 102 -0.75 13.60 -14.55
N LEU A 103 -1.19 12.62 -15.35
CA LEU A 103 -1.17 12.71 -16.82
C LEU A 103 -2.26 13.66 -17.32
N ASP A 104 -3.49 13.54 -16.80
CA ASP A 104 -4.60 14.42 -17.16
C ASP A 104 -4.30 15.90 -16.84
N ASP A 105 -3.69 16.15 -15.68
CA ASP A 105 -3.31 17.49 -15.24
C ASP A 105 -2.22 18.07 -16.16
N HIS A 106 -1.22 17.26 -16.55
CA HIS A 106 -0.19 17.67 -17.51
C HIS A 106 -0.76 18.00 -18.90
N GLU A 107 -1.73 17.23 -19.39
CA GLU A 107 -2.40 17.51 -20.67
C GLU A 107 -3.13 18.86 -20.63
N LYS A 108 -3.92 19.11 -19.58
CA LYS A 108 -4.65 20.39 -19.40
C LYS A 108 -3.71 21.59 -19.32
N GLU A 109 -2.65 21.50 -18.50
CA GLU A 109 -1.66 22.57 -18.38
C GLU A 109 -0.94 22.84 -19.70
N THR A 110 -0.74 21.81 -20.53
CA THR A 110 -0.13 21.94 -21.85
C THR A 110 -1.07 22.64 -22.84
N GLU A 111 -2.35 22.28 -22.86
CA GLU A 111 -3.37 22.93 -23.68
C GLU A 111 -3.55 24.41 -23.33
N GLU A 112 -3.61 24.75 -22.04
CA GLU A 112 -3.74 26.13 -21.57
C GLU A 112 -2.54 27.00 -21.97
N ARG A 113 -1.31 26.45 -21.85
CA ARG A 113 -0.08 27.13 -22.27
C ARG A 113 -0.05 27.38 -23.78
N ASN A 114 -0.53 26.43 -24.57
CA ASN A 114 -0.57 26.58 -26.03
C ASN A 114 -1.62 27.62 -26.45
N HIS A 115 -2.82 27.60 -25.85
CA HIS A 115 -3.86 28.61 -26.12
C HIS A 115 -3.45 30.03 -25.72
N HIS A 116 -2.73 30.21 -24.60
CA HIS A 116 -2.19 31.52 -24.21
C HIS A 116 -1.10 32.05 -25.15
N SER A 117 -0.42 31.17 -25.88
CA SER A 117 0.60 31.57 -26.87
C SER A 117 -0.01 32.06 -28.19
N GLU A 118 -1.19 31.58 -28.57
CA GLU A 118 -1.86 31.94 -29.83
C GLU A 118 -2.57 33.30 -29.78
N HIS A 119 -3.03 33.75 -28.60
CA HIS A 119 -3.66 35.07 -28.42
C HIS A 119 -2.67 36.24 -28.26
N LYS A 120 -1.37 36.00 -28.41
CA LYS A 120 -0.30 37.00 -28.29
C LYS A 120 0.25 37.53 -29.63
N HIS A 121 -0.38 37.19 -30.76
CA HIS A 121 -0.06 37.75 -32.09
C HIS A 121 -1.16 38.69 -32.58
#